data_AF-A0ABD4Q581-F1
#
_entry.id   AF-A0ABD4Q581-F1
#
_cell.length_a   1.000
_cell.length_b   1.000
_cell.length_c   1.000
_cell.angle_alpha   90.00
_cell.angle_beta   90.00
_cell.angle_gamma   90.00
#
_symmetry.space_group_name_H-M   'P 1'
#
loop_
_entity.id
_entity.type
_entity.pdbx_description
1 polymer ?
#
loop_
_entity_poly.entity_id
_entity_poly.type
_entity_poly.pdbx_seq_one_letter_code
_entity_poly.pdbx_strand_id
1 'polypeptide(L)'
;GWTGIPLTKINETESDRLLNLEDTLHKRVIGQNDAVNSISKAVRRARAGLKDPKRPIGSFIFLGPTGVGKTELARALAESM
;
A
#
# COMPACT_ATOMS: atom_id res chain seq x y z
N GLY A 1 -14.67 23.05 -5.62
CA GLY A 1 -13.70 24.08 -6.05
C GLY A 1 -12.29 23.62 -5.73
N TRP A 2 -11.40 23.74 -6.72
CA TRP A 2 -9.92 23.84 -6.64
C TRP A 2 -9.03 22.66 -6.19
N THR A 3 -9.22 21.45 -6.76
CA THR A 3 -8.11 20.47 -6.93
C THR A 3 -8.23 19.55 -8.16
N GLY A 4 -9.37 19.50 -8.84
CA GLY A 4 -9.57 18.55 -9.96
C GLY A 4 -9.65 17.08 -9.51
N ILE A 5 -9.60 16.81 -8.20
CA ILE A 5 -9.72 15.47 -7.64
C ILE A 5 -11.22 15.10 -7.56
N PRO A 6 -11.64 13.94 -8.10
CA PRO A 6 -13.01 13.48 -8.00
C PRO A 6 -13.48 13.43 -6.54
N LEU A 7 -14.58 14.12 -6.25
CA LEU A 7 -15.17 14.21 -4.90
C LEU A 7 -15.51 12.84 -4.31
N THR A 8 -15.71 11.81 -5.14
CA THR A 8 -15.96 10.44 -4.72
C THR A 8 -14.80 9.81 -3.94
N LYS A 9 -13.54 10.22 -4.20
CA LYS A 9 -12.41 9.74 -3.39
C LYS A 9 -12.44 10.29 -1.97
N ILE A 10 -13.05 11.44 -1.72
CA ILE A 10 -12.99 12.11 -0.40
C ILE A 10 -13.91 11.43 0.64
N ASN A 11 -14.90 10.65 0.21
CA ASN A 11 -15.89 10.04 1.11
C ASN A 11 -15.44 8.74 1.81
N GLU A 12 -14.31 8.16 1.43
CA GLU A 12 -13.80 6.95 2.09
C GLU A 12 -12.85 7.33 3.23
N THR A 13 -13.08 6.78 4.42
CA THR A 13 -12.21 7.06 5.57
C THR A 13 -10.82 6.46 5.34
N GLU A 14 -9.78 7.09 5.89
CA GLU A 14 -8.41 6.55 5.81
C GLU A 14 -8.35 5.13 6.40
N SER A 15 -9.14 4.86 7.45
CA SER A 15 -9.29 3.53 8.05
C SER A 15 -9.80 2.50 7.06
N ASP A 16 -10.86 2.80 6.30
CA ASP A 16 -11.44 1.87 5.32
C ASP A 16 -10.44 1.56 4.20
N ARG A 17 -9.72 2.57 3.70
CA ARG A 17 -8.65 2.35 2.71
C ARG A 17 -7.56 1.43 3.21
N LEU A 18 -7.15 1.59 4.48
CA LEU A 18 -6.11 0.77 5.09
C LEU A 18 -6.55 -0.68 5.36
N LEU A 19 -7.85 -0.87 5.65
CA LEU A 19 -8.46 -2.19 5.77
C LEU A 19 -8.50 -2.91 4.42
N ASN A 20 -8.74 -2.17 3.33
CA ASN A 20 -8.85 -2.70 1.98
C ASN A 20 -7.55 -2.59 1.15
N LEU A 21 -6.40 -2.36 1.79
CA LEU A 21 -5.14 -2.08 1.10
C LEU A 21 -4.65 -3.30 0.28
N GLU A 22 -4.70 -4.50 0.84
CA GLU A 22 -4.34 -5.74 0.14
C GLU A 22 -5.19 -5.93 -1.12
N ASP A 23 -6.51 -5.81 -0.99
CA ASP A 23 -7.44 -5.95 -2.12
C ASP A 23 -7.16 -4.89 -3.18
N THR A 24 -6.84 -3.67 -2.77
CA THR A 24 -6.48 -2.58 -3.68
C THR A 24 -5.20 -2.88 -4.43
N LEU A 25 -4.16 -3.40 -3.77
CA LEU A 25 -2.91 -3.81 -4.41
C LEU A 25 -3.12 -5.01 -5.34
N HIS A 26 -3.96 -5.97 -4.95
CA HIS A 26 -4.26 -7.16 -5.73
C HIS A 26 -5.06 -6.90 -7.02
N LYS A 27 -5.67 -5.72 -7.17
CA LYS A 27 -6.22 -5.28 -8.48
C LYS A 27 -5.15 -5.16 -9.56
N ARG A 28 -3.87 -4.99 -9.19
CA ARG A 28 -2.75 -4.81 -10.11
C ARG A 28 -1.66 -5.87 -9.96
N VAL A 29 -1.45 -6.36 -8.75
CA VAL A 29 -0.42 -7.36 -8.44
C VAL A 29 -1.09 -8.69 -8.14
N ILE A 30 -1.10 -9.57 -9.14
CA ILE A 30 -1.66 -10.91 -9.02
C ILE A 30 -0.62 -11.82 -8.36
N GLY A 31 -1.03 -12.55 -7.32
CA GLY A 31 -0.11 -13.34 -6.49
C GLY A 31 0.76 -12.45 -5.60
N GLN A 32 1.98 -12.90 -5.26
CA GLN A 32 2.89 -12.20 -4.34
C GLN A 32 2.25 -11.89 -2.96
N ASN A 33 1.36 -12.77 -2.49
CA ASN A 33 0.54 -12.57 -1.29
C ASN A 33 1.37 -12.18 -0.06
N ASP A 34 2.53 -12.81 0.14
CA ASP A 34 3.40 -12.52 1.28
C ASP A 34 3.99 -11.11 1.22
N ALA A 35 4.40 -10.65 0.03
CA ALA A 35 4.92 -9.30 -0.16
C ALA A 35 3.82 -8.26 0.07
N VAL A 36 2.63 -8.48 -0.50
CA VAL A 36 1.46 -7.61 -0.33
C VAL A 36 1.06 -7.52 1.15
N ASN A 37 0.88 -8.66 1.82
CA ASN A 37 0.52 -8.71 3.24
C ASN A 37 1.58 -8.04 4.13
N SER A 38 2.86 -8.31 3.89
CA SER A 38 3.94 -7.72 4.69
C SER A 38 3.99 -6.19 4.57
N ILE A 39 3.75 -5.64 3.38
CA ILE A 39 3.69 -4.19 3.14
C ILE A 39 2.45 -3.61 3.81
N SER A 40 1.27 -4.16 3.55
CA SER A 40 0.01 -3.66 4.11
C SER A 40 0.03 -3.66 5.64
N LYS A 41 0.60 -4.69 6.27
CA LYS A 41 0.81 -4.76 7.72
C LYS A 41 1.75 -3.67 8.22
N ALA A 42 2.85 -3.38 7.52
CA ALA A 42 3.77 -2.31 7.90
C ALA A 42 3.10 -0.93 7.84
N VAL A 43 2.34 -0.65 6.77
CA VAL A 43 1.58 0.60 6.61
C VAL A 43 0.55 0.75 7.72
N ARG A 44 -0.25 -0.29 7.99
CA ARG A 44 -1.25 -0.26 9.08
C ARG A 44 -0.62 0.00 10.45
N ARG A 45 0.49 -0.68 10.79
CA ARG A 45 1.19 -0.44 12.06
C ARG A 45 1.67 1.00 12.19
N ALA A 46 2.19 1.59 11.11
CA ALA A 46 2.62 2.98 11.12
C ALA A 46 1.47 3.95 11.35
N ARG A 47 0.34 3.74 10.67
CA ARG A 47 -0.85 4.57 10.80
C ARG A 47 -1.53 4.43 12.16
N ALA A 48 -1.45 3.25 12.77
CA ALA A 48 -1.92 2.99 14.13
C ALA A 48 -0.96 3.50 15.23
N GLY A 49 0.16 4.14 14.89
CA GLY A 49 1.15 4.62 15.86
C GLY A 49 1.98 3.51 16.52
N LEU A 50 1.96 2.30 15.96
CA LEU A 50 2.65 1.11 16.50
C LEU A 50 4.06 0.92 15.90
N LYS A 51 4.59 1.90 15.16
CA LYS A 51 5.96 1.87 14.63
C LYS A 51 6.93 2.58 15.58
N ASP A 52 8.19 2.19 15.55
CA ASP A 52 9.27 2.99 16.15
C ASP A 52 9.35 4.35 15.43
N PRO A 53 9.26 5.49 16.15
CA PRO A 53 9.35 6.81 15.55
C PRO A 53 10.72 7.08 14.89
N LYS A 54 11.79 6.41 15.35
CA LYS A 54 13.15 6.56 14.82
C LYS A 54 13.45 5.70 13.59
N ARG A 55 12.48 4.90 13.12
CA ARG A 55 12.63 4.00 11.96
C ARG A 55 11.62 4.30 10.85
N PRO A 56 11.95 3.97 9.58
CA PRO A 56 10.98 4.03 8.49
C PRO A 56 9.79 3.11 8.75
N ILE A 57 8.67 3.36 8.06
CA ILE A 57 7.44 2.55 8.12
C ILE A 57 7.75 1.07 7.82
N GLY A 58 8.55 0.85 6.79
CA GLY A 58 9.11 -0.44 6.41
C GLY A 58 10.27 -0.24 5.45
N SER A 59 11.21 -1.17 5.44
CA SER A 59 12.30 -1.25 4.47
C SER A 59 12.22 -2.63 3.82
N PHE A 60 12.06 -2.66 2.50
CA PHE A 60 11.78 -3.87 1.74
C PHE A 60 12.79 -4.02 0.61
N ILE A 61 13.22 -5.26 0.37
CA ILE A 61 14.03 -5.65 -0.80
C ILE A 61 13.23 -6.71 -1.53
N PHE A 62 12.86 -6.44 -2.79
CA PHE A 62 12.14 -7.41 -3.61
C PHE A 62 13.13 -8.20 -4.46
N LEU A 63 13.14 -9.52 -4.28
CA LEU A 63 13.99 -10.46 -5.00
C LEU A 63 13.12 -11.45 -5.78
N GLY A 64 13.52 -11.76 -7.01
CA GLY A 64 12.81 -12.72 -7.85
C GLY A 64 13.03 -12.47 -9.35
N PRO A 65 12.53 -13.37 -10.22
CA PRO A 65 12.68 -13.26 -11.67
C PRO A 65 12.11 -11.96 -12.26
N THR A 66 12.51 -11.61 -13.48
CA THR A 66 11.89 -10.49 -14.21
C THR A 66 10.39 -10.75 -14.48
N GLY A 67 9.58 -9.70 -14.57
CA GLY A 67 8.15 -9.80 -14.90
C GLY A 67 7.20 -10.19 -13.76
N VAL A 68 7.70 -10.61 -12.58
CA VAL A 68 6.84 -11.10 -11.48
C VAL A 68 6.13 -10.03 -10.64
N GLY A 69 6.20 -8.75 -11.05
CA GLY A 69 5.45 -7.66 -10.39
C GLY A 69 6.18 -6.87 -9.28
N LYS A 70 7.50 -7.02 -9.12
CA LYS A 70 8.28 -6.28 -8.09
C LYS A 70 8.14 -4.76 -8.18
N THR A 71 8.37 -4.20 -9.37
CA THR A 71 8.24 -2.76 -9.63
C THR A 71 6.78 -2.32 -9.62
N GLU A 72 5.89 -3.18 -10.07
CA GLU A 72 4.45 -2.90 -10.11
C GLU A 72 3.87 -2.79 -8.70
N LEU A 73 4.32 -3.62 -7.76
CA LEU A 73 3.94 -3.51 -6.35
C LEU A 73 4.36 -2.18 -5.73
N ALA A 74 5.57 -1.70 -6.02
CA ALA A 74 6.02 -0.38 -5.56
C ALA A 74 5.16 0.75 -6.15
N ARG A 75 4.81 0.67 -7.44
CA ARG A 75 3.96 1.66 -8.12
C ARG A 75 2.51 1.64 -7.61
N ALA A 76 1.92 0.46 -7.47
CA ALA A 76 0.58 0.27 -6.94
C ALA A 76 0.45 0.79 -5.50
N LEU A 77 1.47 0.56 -4.67
CA LEU A 77 1.53 1.12 -3.32
C LEU A 77 1.55 2.64 -3.34
N ALA A 78 2.40 3.25 -4.18
CA ALA A 78 2.51 4.71 -4.26
C ALA A 78 1.20 5.38 -4.70
N GLU A 79 0.43 4.76 -5.59
CA GLU A 79 -0.86 5.29 -6.06
C GLU A 79 -2.03 5.03 -5.09
N SER A 80 -1.87 4.08 -4.17
CA SER A 80 -2.90 3.73 -3.16
C SER A 80 -2.78 4.55 -1.88
N MET A 81 -1.70 5.32 -1.74
CA MET A 81 -1.40 6.18 -0.58
C MET A 81 -1.87 7.61 -0.74
#